data_AF-A0A1C5PBY2-F1
#
_entry.id   AF-A0A1C5PBY2-F1
#
_cell.length_a   1.000
_cell.length_b   1.000
_cell.length_c   1.000
_cell.angle_alpha   90.00
_cell.angle_beta   90.00
_cell.angle_gamma   90.00
#
_symmetry.space_group_name_H-M   'P 1'
#
loop_
_entity.id
_entity.type
_entity.pdbx_description
1 polymer ?
#
loop_
_entity_poly.entity_id
_entity_poly.type
_entity_poly.pdbx_seq_one_letter_code
_entity_poly.pdbx_strand_id
1 'polypeptide(L)'
;MEKLRLLDGTEYTLAINGVAELGEKVQIKVVTEDSLDSIYEKFTAENAATMTVIGESFTQKLTGYTQMGSMVTRDTNALIEVKYPEVSEEDDTTAETEEVRGTIITFEMCKERIENKVEQNRADIDYLLMMEEQA
;
A
#
# COMPACT_ATOMS: atom_id res chain seq x y z
N MET A 1 2.11 3.01 -16.18
CA MET A 1 2.34 2.78 -14.72
C MET A 1 1.03 2.85 -13.95
N GLU A 2 0.84 1.95 -13.00
CA GLU A 2 -0.37 1.88 -12.17
C GLU A 2 -0.35 2.93 -11.06
N LYS A 3 -1.54 3.32 -10.59
CA LYS A 3 -1.70 4.27 -9.48
C LYS A 3 -2.59 3.69 -8.39
N LEU A 4 -2.31 4.03 -7.15
CA LEU A 4 -3.18 3.79 -6.00
C LEU A 4 -3.77 5.12 -5.54
N ARG A 5 -5.09 5.20 -5.45
CA ARG A 5 -5.81 6.36 -4.92
C ARG A 5 -6.50 6.01 -3.60
N LEU A 6 -6.26 6.81 -2.57
CA LEU A 6 -6.92 6.73 -1.26
C LEU A 6 -8.23 7.53 -1.24
N LEU A 7 -8.99 7.39 -0.15
CA LEU A 7 -10.29 8.04 0.00
C LEU A 7 -10.18 9.58 0.02
N ASP A 8 -9.15 10.12 0.67
CA ASP A 8 -8.84 11.55 0.73
C ASP A 8 -8.40 12.16 -0.61
N GLY A 9 -8.25 11.33 -1.65
CA GLY A 9 -7.79 11.73 -2.97
C GLY A 9 -6.27 11.71 -3.13
N THR A 10 -5.50 11.30 -2.11
CA THR A 10 -4.06 11.11 -2.22
C THR A 10 -3.76 10.01 -3.25
N GLU A 11 -2.86 10.30 -4.18
CA GLU A 11 -2.42 9.36 -5.22
C GLU A 11 -0.97 8.96 -5.01
N TYR A 12 -0.70 7.65 -5.12
CA TYR A 12 0.63 7.08 -5.15
C TYR A 12 0.86 6.35 -6.47
N THR A 13 2.03 6.53 -7.07
CA THR A 13 2.47 5.69 -8.17
C THR A 13 2.82 4.31 -7.62
N LEU A 14 2.30 3.25 -8.24
CA LEU A 14 2.61 1.88 -7.87
C LEU A 14 3.86 1.40 -8.62
N ALA A 15 4.68 0.60 -7.94
CA ALA A 15 5.76 -0.13 -8.59
C ALA A 15 5.22 -1.23 -9.52
N ILE A 16 6.09 -1.85 -10.33
CA ILE A 16 5.73 -3.03 -11.14
C ILE A 16 5.23 -4.15 -10.21
N ASN A 17 4.05 -4.70 -10.50
CA ASN A 17 3.32 -5.62 -9.60
C ASN A 17 3.15 -5.02 -8.20
N GLY A 18 2.77 -3.74 -8.15
CA GLY A 18 2.72 -2.96 -6.92
C GLY A 18 1.59 -3.35 -5.98
N VAL A 19 0.66 -4.21 -6.40
CA VAL A 19 -0.41 -4.72 -5.56
C VAL A 19 -0.45 -6.25 -5.68
N ALA A 20 -0.42 -6.93 -4.54
CA ALA A 20 -0.58 -8.38 -4.47
C ALA A 20 -1.58 -8.74 -3.38
N GLU A 21 -2.72 -9.30 -3.77
CA GLU A 21 -3.72 -9.81 -2.82
C GLU A 21 -3.31 -11.19 -2.30
N LEU A 22 -3.13 -11.27 -0.98
CA LEU A 22 -2.71 -12.45 -0.24
C LEU A 22 -3.84 -12.88 0.72
N GLY A 23 -5.05 -13.06 0.17
CA GLY A 23 -6.25 -13.49 0.89
C GLY A 23 -6.82 -12.44 1.83
N GLU A 24 -6.46 -12.49 3.12
CA GLU A 24 -6.93 -11.54 4.15
C GLU A 24 -6.07 -10.28 4.24
N LYS A 25 -4.95 -10.24 3.52
CA LYS A 25 -4.06 -9.08 3.44
C LYS A 25 -3.74 -8.74 1.99
N VAL A 26 -3.37 -7.50 1.75
CA VAL A 26 -2.87 -7.00 0.48
C VAL A 26 -1.50 -6.39 0.71
N GLN A 27 -0.52 -6.80 -0.09
CA GLN A 27 0.78 -6.14 -0.12
C GLN A 27 0.74 -5.03 -1.16
N ILE A 28 1.23 -3.86 -0.79
CA ILE A 28 1.25 -2.65 -1.60
C ILE A 28 2.70 -2.15 -1.70
N LYS A 29 3.13 -1.77 -2.90
CA LYS A 29 4.44 -1.19 -3.20
C LYS A 29 4.24 0.15 -3.90
N VAL A 30 4.49 1.23 -3.18
CA VAL A 30 4.38 2.59 -3.70
C VAL A 30 5.76 3.15 -3.99
N VAL A 31 5.87 3.85 -5.12
CA VAL A 31 7.03 4.67 -5.46
C VAL A 31 6.82 6.03 -4.81
N THR A 32 7.61 6.34 -3.79
CA THR A 32 7.52 7.61 -3.06
C THR A 32 8.84 7.92 -2.36
N GLU A 33 9.16 9.21 -2.24
CA GLU A 33 10.28 9.69 -1.42
C GLU A 33 9.90 9.90 0.05
N ASP A 34 8.61 9.72 0.39
CA ASP A 34 8.06 9.89 1.73
C ASP A 34 8.80 9.03 2.78
N SER A 35 8.66 9.44 4.05
CA SER A 35 9.10 8.62 5.18
C SER A 35 8.10 7.50 5.47
N LEU A 36 8.55 6.50 6.24
CA LEU A 36 7.64 5.47 6.73
C LEU A 36 6.54 6.07 7.62
N ASP A 37 6.87 7.07 8.44
CA ASP A 37 5.91 7.77 9.30
C ASP A 37 4.79 8.43 8.49
N SER A 38 5.12 9.09 7.38
CA SER A 38 4.12 9.68 6.49
C SER A 38 3.20 8.63 5.87
N ILE A 39 3.72 7.42 5.57
CA ILE A 39 2.89 6.31 5.12
C ILE A 39 1.93 5.85 6.23
N TYR A 40 2.40 5.72 7.46
CA TYR A 40 1.52 5.37 8.59
C TYR A 40 0.42 6.42 8.83
N GLU A 41 0.74 7.70 8.69
CA GLU A 41 -0.22 8.80 8.83
C GLU A 41 -1.24 8.86 7.69
N LYS A 42 -0.87 8.41 6.50
CA LYS A 42 -1.74 8.45 5.31
C LYS A 42 -2.60 7.20 5.19
N PHE A 43 -2.08 6.03 5.53
CA PHE A 43 -2.78 4.74 5.45
C PHE A 43 -3.51 4.40 6.74
N THR A 44 -4.36 5.33 7.20
CA THR A 44 -5.24 5.10 8.35
C THR A 44 -6.43 4.23 7.99
N ALA A 45 -7.10 3.64 8.99
CA ALA A 45 -8.29 2.82 8.78
C ALA A 45 -9.40 3.54 7.99
N GLU A 46 -9.58 4.84 8.22
CA GLU A 46 -10.56 5.64 7.50
C GLU A 46 -10.13 5.88 6.05
N ASN A 47 -8.87 6.27 5.83
CA ASN A 47 -8.40 6.66 4.52
C ASN A 47 -8.14 5.46 3.59
N ALA A 48 -7.75 4.32 4.16
CA ALA A 48 -7.54 3.06 3.46
C ALA A 48 -8.79 2.18 3.40
N ALA A 49 -9.94 2.63 3.93
CA ALA A 49 -11.21 1.89 3.89
C ALA A 49 -11.61 1.46 2.47
N THR A 50 -11.32 2.34 1.50
CA THR A 50 -11.45 2.04 0.06
C THR A 50 -10.22 2.56 -0.66
N MET A 51 -9.38 1.65 -1.13
CA MET A 51 -8.25 1.98 -2.00
C MET A 51 -8.61 1.63 -3.44
N THR A 52 -8.36 2.55 -4.38
CA THR A 52 -8.65 2.34 -5.80
C THR A 52 -7.33 2.22 -6.57
N VAL A 53 -7.09 1.04 -7.14
CA VAL A 53 -5.99 0.78 -8.06
C VAL A 53 -6.45 1.14 -9.47
N ILE A 54 -5.72 2.05 -10.12
CA ILE A 54 -5.99 2.55 -11.46
C ILE A 54 -4.85 2.07 -12.35
N GLY A 55 -5.12 1.06 -13.17
CA GLY A 55 -4.24 0.61 -14.23
C GLY A 55 -4.57 1.26 -15.57
N GLU A 56 -3.79 0.94 -16.61
CA GLU A 56 -3.97 1.54 -17.95
C GLU A 56 -5.27 1.11 -18.63
N SER A 57 -5.77 -0.09 -18.33
CA SER A 57 -7.02 -0.63 -18.91
C SER A 57 -7.96 -1.21 -17.86
N PHE A 58 -7.69 -1.01 -16.57
CA PHE A 58 -8.51 -1.55 -15.50
C PHE A 58 -8.58 -0.61 -14.29
N THR A 59 -9.62 -0.79 -13.48
CA THR A 59 -9.73 -0.15 -12.18
C THR A 59 -10.21 -1.19 -11.17
N GLN A 60 -9.42 -1.42 -10.12
CA GLN A 60 -9.73 -2.38 -9.07
C GLN A 60 -9.96 -1.63 -7.75
N LYS A 61 -11.02 -1.98 -7.03
CA LYS A 61 -11.29 -1.44 -5.69
C LYS A 61 -10.93 -2.48 -4.64
N LEU A 62 -10.04 -2.10 -3.72
CA LEU A 62 -9.67 -2.87 -2.55
C LEU A 62 -10.41 -2.29 -1.35
N THR A 63 -11.34 -3.05 -0.78
CA THR A 63 -12.17 -2.59 0.34
C THR A 63 -11.96 -3.48 1.57
N GLY A 64 -12.04 -2.86 2.75
CA GLY A 64 -11.96 -3.55 4.03
C GLY A 64 -10.54 -3.82 4.53
N TYR A 65 -9.49 -3.45 3.80
CA TYR A 65 -8.10 -3.51 4.25
C TYR A 65 -7.75 -2.25 5.06
N THR A 66 -8.23 -2.19 6.31
CA THR A 66 -8.17 -0.99 7.16
C THR A 66 -7.05 -1.02 8.20
N GLN A 67 -6.33 -2.13 8.34
CA GLN A 67 -5.30 -2.28 9.36
C GLN A 67 -3.92 -2.43 8.72
N MET A 68 -2.93 -1.67 9.16
CA MET A 68 -1.57 -1.86 8.68
C MET A 68 -0.98 -3.15 9.26
N GLY A 69 -0.35 -3.94 8.39
CA GLY A 69 0.35 -5.17 8.76
C GLY A 69 1.70 -4.91 9.42
N SER A 70 2.34 -5.99 9.87
CA SER A 70 3.65 -5.92 10.52
C SER A 70 4.81 -5.69 9.56
N MET A 71 4.61 -5.97 8.27
CA MET A 71 5.64 -5.81 7.25
C MET A 71 5.56 -4.42 6.62
N VAL A 72 6.57 -3.60 6.89
CA VAL A 72 6.82 -2.32 6.22
C VAL A 72 8.31 -2.20 5.94
N THR A 73 8.69 -1.99 4.68
CA THR A 73 10.08 -1.91 4.24
C THR A 73 10.26 -0.76 3.27
N ARG A 74 11.38 -0.06 3.37
CA ARG A 74 11.77 1.03 2.46
C ARG A 74 13.04 0.64 1.72
N ASP A 75 12.98 0.64 0.40
CA ASP A 75 14.14 0.44 -0.47
C ASP A 75 14.38 1.73 -1.26
N THR A 76 15.50 2.39 -1.02
CA THR A 76 15.85 3.68 -1.63
C THR A 76 16.59 3.55 -2.96
N ASN A 77 16.89 2.34 -3.42
CA ASN A 77 17.62 2.09 -4.67
C ASN A 77 16.96 0.98 -5.50
N ALA A 78 15.64 0.94 -5.48
CA ALA A 78 14.88 -0.07 -6.20
C ALA A 78 14.73 0.32 -7.67
N LEU A 79 14.77 -0.69 -8.54
CA LEU A 79 14.49 -0.55 -9.96
C LEU A 79 12.98 -0.34 -10.15
N ILE A 80 12.58 0.84 -10.62
CA ILE A 80 11.18 1.25 -10.83
C ILE A 80 10.73 0.87 -12.24
N GLU A 81 11.57 1.15 -13.24
CA GLU A 81 11.28 0.94 -14.66
C GLU A 81 12.58 0.68 -15.44
N VAL A 82 12.52 -0.20 -16.44
CA VAL A 82 13.58 -0.36 -17.44
C VAL A 82 13.02 0.18 -18.75
N LYS A 83 13.57 1.29 -19.23
CA LYS A 83 13.24 1.80 -20.55
C LYS A 83 14.08 1.10 -21.59
N TYR A 84 13.41 0.32 -22.43
CA TYR A 84 14.03 -0.26 -23.62
C TYR A 84 14.03 0.80 -24.72
N PRO A 85 15.17 1.05 -25.38
CA PRO A 85 15.21 1.96 -26.50
C PRO A 85 14.38 1.39 -27.67
N GLU A 86 13.64 2.25 -28.36
CA GLU A 86 13.00 1.89 -29.63
C GLU A 86 14.10 1.66 -30.67
N VAL A 87 14.33 0.39 -31.01
CA VAL A 87 15.26 0.01 -32.08
C VAL A 87 14.63 0.40 -33.42
N SER A 88 15.06 1.53 -33.99
CA SER A 88 14.87 1.78 -35.42
C SER A 88 15.88 0.96 -36.20
N GLU A 89 15.43 0.21 -37.22
CA GLU A 89 16.25 -0.71 -38.03
C GLU A 89 17.41 -0.03 -38.82
N GLU A 90 17.62 1.27 -38.65
CA GLU A 90 18.57 2.06 -39.45
C GLU A 90 19.80 2.58 -38.67
N ASP A 91 19.89 2.42 -37.34
CA ASP A 91 21.06 2.89 -36.58
C ASP A 91 21.65 1.80 -35.66
N ASP A 92 22.85 1.33 -36.04
CA ASP A 92 23.69 0.36 -35.33
C ASP A 92 24.42 1.02 -34.15
N THR A 93 23.67 1.72 -33.30
CA THR A 93 24.16 2.25 -32.03
C THR A 93 23.57 1.42 -30.91
N THR A 94 24.43 0.84 -30.06
CA THR A 94 24.03 0.15 -28.83
C THR A 94 23.35 1.15 -27.91
N ALA A 95 22.03 1.29 -28.06
CA ALA A 95 21.24 2.16 -27.23
C ALA A 95 21.24 1.60 -25.80
N GLU A 96 21.75 2.39 -24.86
CA GLU A 96 21.89 1.98 -23.46
C GLU A 96 20.50 1.90 -22.82
N THR A 97 20.23 0.79 -22.13
CA THR A 97 19.00 0.62 -21.34
C THR A 97 19.02 1.58 -20.16
N GLU A 98 18.06 2.49 -20.07
CA GLU A 98 17.94 3.39 -18.91
C GLU A 98 17.18 2.68 -17.78
N GLU A 99 17.91 2.35 -16.71
CA GLU A 99 17.33 1.90 -15.44
C GLU A 99 16.84 3.12 -14.64
N VAL A 100 15.52 3.29 -14.52
CA VAL A 100 14.95 4.29 -13.61
C VAL A 100 14.95 3.71 -12.20
N ARG A 101 15.78 4.28 -11.33
CA ARG A 101 15.87 3.89 -9.91
C ARG A 101 15.19 4.93 -9.02
N GLY A 102 14.67 4.48 -7.89
CA GLY A 102 14.14 5.39 -6.88
C GLY A 102 13.71 4.67 -5.61
N THR A 103 12.90 5.36 -4.81
CA THR A 103 12.46 4.85 -3.49
C THR A 103 11.12 4.14 -3.59
N ILE A 104 11.09 2.89 -3.15
CA ILE A 104 9.88 2.08 -3.03
C ILE A 104 9.62 1.78 -1.55
N ILE A 105 8.40 2.05 -1.10
CA ILE A 105 7.92 1.59 0.20
C ILE A 105 6.97 0.42 -0.05
N THR A 106 7.29 -0.73 0.53
CA THR A 106 6.45 -1.92 0.52
C THR A 106 5.82 -2.09 1.89
N PHE A 107 4.51 -2.24 1.96
CA PHE A 107 3.79 -2.50 3.21
C PHE A 107 2.59 -3.41 2.99
N GLU A 108 2.10 -4.00 4.07
CA GLU A 108 0.89 -4.82 4.07
C GLU A 108 -0.30 -4.07 4.67
N MET A 109 -1.48 -4.23 4.08
CA MET A 109 -2.76 -3.83 4.65
C MET A 109 -3.61 -5.07 4.85
N CYS A 110 -4.10 -5.28 6.06
CA CYS A 110 -4.88 -6.42 6.49
C CYS A 110 -6.35 -6.05 6.63
N LYS A 111 -7.24 -7.01 6.39
CA LYS A 111 -8.64 -6.91 6.76
C LYS A 111 -8.78 -6.95 8.27
N GLU A 112 -9.67 -6.11 8.81
CA GLU A 112 -10.06 -6.19 10.21
C GLU A 112 -10.74 -7.54 10.47
N ARG A 113 -10.11 -8.39 11.30
CA ARG A 113 -10.72 -9.67 11.69
C ARG A 113 -11.82 -9.41 12.72
N ILE A 114 -12.91 -10.18 12.64
CA ILE A 114 -14.00 -10.15 13.64
C ILE A 114 -13.45 -10.42 15.05
N GLU A 115 -12.42 -11.25 15.16
CA GLU A 115 -11.74 -11.56 16.42
C GLU A 115 -11.19 -10.31 17.12
N ASN A 116 -10.62 -9.35 16.35
CA ASN A 116 -10.12 -8.10 16.90
C ASN A 116 -11.26 -7.25 17.49
N LYS A 117 -12.43 -7.24 16.84
CA LYS A 117 -13.64 -6.56 17.35
C LYS A 117 -14.17 -7.22 18.62
N VAL A 118 -14.13 -8.55 18.70
CA VAL A 118 -14.57 -9.28 19.88
C VAL A 118 -13.62 -9.02 21.06
N GLU A 119 -12.32 -8.97 20.83
CA GLU A 119 -11.33 -8.69 21.87
C GLU A 119 -11.43 -7.26 22.38
N GLN A 120 -11.64 -6.29 21.49
CA GLN A 120 -11.89 -4.90 21.87
C GLN A 120 -13.20 -4.75 22.67
N ASN A 121 -14.29 -5.38 22.21
CA ASN A 121 -15.55 -5.39 22.96
C ASN A 121 -15.41 -6.04 24.34
N ARG A 122 -14.59 -7.10 24.46
CA ARG A 122 -14.33 -7.76 25.74
C ARG A 122 -13.56 -6.83 26.67
N ALA A 123 -12.52 -6.15 26.18
CA ALA A 123 -11.77 -5.17 26.96
C ALA A 123 -12.66 -4.01 27.42
N ASP A 124 -13.56 -3.53 26.57
CA ASP A 124 -14.52 -2.46 26.91
C ASP A 124 -15.52 -2.92 27.97
N ILE A 125 -16.04 -4.15 27.88
CA ILE A 125 -16.93 -4.75 28.89
C ILE A 125 -16.20 -4.91 30.23
N ASP A 126 -14.98 -5.44 30.22
CA ASP A 126 -14.18 -5.64 31.44
C ASP A 126 -13.89 -4.28 32.13
N TYR A 127 -13.60 -3.23 31.35
CA TYR A 127 -13.44 -1.87 31.88
C TYR A 127 -14.72 -1.33 32.52
N LEU A 128 -15.88 -1.50 31.87
CA LEU A 128 -17.17 -1.09 32.41
C LEU A 128 -17.51 -1.81 33.71
N LEU A 129 -17.28 -3.12 33.78
CA LEU A 129 -17.50 -3.92 34.99
C LEU A 129 -16.60 -3.47 36.15
N MET A 130 -15.33 -3.14 35.88
CA MET A 130 -14.42 -2.61 36.89
C MET A 130 -14.82 -1.23 37.41
N MET A 131 -15.49 -0.41 36.59
CA MET A 131 -16.03 0.88 37.03
C MET A 131 -17.30 0.74 37.87
N GLU A 132 -18.17 -0.23 37.56
CA GLU A 132 -19.37 -0.51 38.37
C GLU A 132 -19.03 -1.11 39.75
N GLU A 133 -17.99 -1.92 39.87
CA GLU A 133 -17.55 -2.46 41.17
C GLU A 133 -16.89 -1.42 42.11
N GLN A 134 -16.55 -0.23 41.60
CA GLN A 134 -15.95 0.86 42.37
C GLN A 134 -16.93 2.00 42.75
N ALA A 135 -18.20 1.89 42.35
CA ALA A 135 -19.28 2.86 42.64
C ALA A 135 -20.18 2.40 43.80
#